data_AF-A0A8X6FT50-F1
#
_entry.id   AF-A0A8X6FT50-F1
#
_cell.length_a   1.000
_cell.length_b   1.000
_cell.length_c   1.000
_cell.angle_alpha   90.00
_cell.angle_beta   90.00
_cell.angle_gamma   90.00
#
_symmetry.space_group_name_H-M   'P 1'
#
loop_
_entity.id
_entity.type
_entity.pdbx_description
1 polymer ?
#
loop_
_entity_poly.entity_id
_entity_poly.type
_entity_poly.pdbx_seq_one_letter_code
_entity_poly.pdbx_strand_id
1 'polypeptide(L)'
;MFHKCILKNYYWGTKPVVLVADVDLLKRIQVSDFHKFINRPNLFSGRPERKSSKPPPRVEGFSQQMITLRDKRWKEIRSIITPSFTASKMKQMAPIMNSAIDSLVNNVENKCAAGEEFDIYLMYQGLTMDVIGRTAFGIQTDAQNNPNDPLLRSSKILLSGDLRRNYLFVLAISFRALNKLWTFLSRVRLVFMNKGTNPIKELIESVKEVIALRRKSKENARPDLLQLMMEAEIDDLSTVTTDDLTATGDTDNNEKQTKSSSSSKLIRKMTDADILDNSVLFFLAAYETTSTALAFTTHFLIYYPEAQERIRKEVQELLETERKRKNDESKQYRERLTQFQELSFPNAMQCPESLTVSSEKCVLK
;
A
#
# COMPACT_ATOMS: atom_id res chain seq x y z
N MET A 1 19.58 -32.17 -2.79
CA MET A 1 20.85 -31.42 -2.79
C MET A 1 21.01 -30.67 -4.12
N PHE A 2 20.16 -29.68 -4.40
CA PHE A 2 20.23 -28.86 -5.62
C PHE A 2 20.52 -27.40 -5.24
N HIS A 3 21.72 -27.13 -4.72
CA HIS A 3 22.30 -25.79 -4.68
C HIS A 3 22.82 -25.44 -6.07
N LYS A 4 21.93 -25.25 -7.04
CA LYS A 4 22.26 -24.45 -8.22
C LYS A 4 21.80 -23.04 -7.91
N CYS A 5 22.75 -22.17 -7.58
CA CYS A 5 22.56 -20.73 -7.51
C CYS A 5 22.07 -20.28 -8.91
N ILE A 6 20.76 -20.21 -9.15
CA ILE A 6 20.22 -19.82 -10.46
C ILE A 6 20.31 -18.31 -10.54
N LEU A 7 21.50 -17.83 -10.92
CA LEU A 7 21.72 -16.48 -11.40
C LEU A 7 21.55 -16.53 -12.93
N LYS A 8 20.37 -16.17 -13.42
CA LYS A 8 20.08 -16.11 -14.86
C LYS A 8 20.06 -14.66 -15.31
N ASN A 9 20.88 -14.35 -16.30
CA ASN A 9 20.83 -13.06 -16.98
C ASN A 9 19.76 -13.13 -18.06
N TYR A 10 18.85 -12.17 -18.07
CA TYR A 10 17.88 -12.01 -19.15
C TYR A 10 17.71 -10.53 -19.49
N TYR A 11 17.14 -10.24 -20.65
CA TYR A 11 16.91 -8.87 -21.09
C TYR A 11 15.42 -8.53 -20.95
N TRP A 12 15.12 -7.43 -20.27
CA TRP A 12 13.80 -6.80 -20.29
C TRP A 12 13.82 -5.66 -21.31
N GLY A 13 13.38 -5.96 -22.55
CA GLY A 13 13.60 -5.08 -23.70
C GLY A 13 15.10 -4.88 -23.93
N THR A 14 15.60 -3.65 -23.81
CA THR A 14 17.03 -3.35 -23.97
C THR A 14 17.82 -3.33 -22.66
N LYS A 15 17.18 -3.65 -21.51
CA LYS A 15 17.82 -3.56 -20.19
C LYS A 15 18.25 -4.94 -19.70
N PRO A 16 19.51 -5.15 -19.31
CA PRO A 16 19.92 -6.38 -18.65
C PRO A 16 19.27 -6.45 -17.26
N VAL A 17 18.74 -7.63 -16.91
CA VAL A 17 18.16 -7.94 -15.62
C VAL A 17 18.77 -9.25 -15.11
N VAL A 18 19.16 -9.24 -13.85
CA VAL A 18 19.68 -10.42 -13.17
C VAL A 18 18.54 -11.03 -12.35
N LEU A 19 18.14 -12.25 -12.68
CA LEU A 19 17.21 -13.02 -11.86
C LEU A 19 17.99 -13.70 -10.74
N VAL A 20 17.59 -13.43 -9.50
CA VAL A 20 18.16 -14.04 -8.29
C VAL A 20 17.09 -14.92 -7.66
N ALA A 21 17.30 -16.23 -7.69
CA ALA A 21 16.40 -17.22 -7.06
C ALA A 21 17.00 -17.87 -5.80
N ASP A 22 18.26 -17.56 -5.48
CA ASP A 22 18.97 -18.10 -4.33
C ASP A 22 18.66 -17.29 -3.05
N VAL A 23 18.19 -17.97 -2.00
CA VAL A 23 17.73 -17.33 -0.75
C VAL A 23 18.87 -16.63 0.00
N ASP A 24 20.06 -17.20 0.01
CA ASP A 24 21.21 -16.62 0.71
C ASP A 24 21.70 -15.38 -0.04
N LEU A 25 21.69 -15.43 -1.37
CA LEU A 25 21.97 -14.25 -2.19
C LEU A 25 20.89 -13.16 -2.04
N LEU A 26 19.62 -13.53 -1.95
CA LEU A 26 18.53 -12.59 -1.67
C LEU A 26 18.71 -11.90 -0.31
N LYS A 27 19.02 -12.66 0.75
CA LYS A 27 19.32 -12.10 2.08
C LYS A 27 20.49 -11.14 2.02
N ARG A 28 21.56 -11.50 1.30
CA ARG A 28 22.71 -10.63 1.11
C ARG A 28 22.33 -9.32 0.42
N ILE A 29 21.58 -9.38 -0.69
CA ILE A 29 21.17 -8.20 -1.47
C ILE A 29 20.20 -7.31 -0.68
N GLN A 30 19.19 -7.90 -0.03
CA GLN A 30 18.10 -7.15 0.60
C GLN A 30 18.39 -6.71 2.05
N VAL A 31 19.36 -7.35 2.72
CA VAL A 31 19.69 -7.08 4.13
C VAL A 31 21.13 -6.59 4.26
N SER A 32 22.12 -7.47 4.06
CA SER A 32 23.53 -7.17 4.37
C SER A 32 24.11 -6.05 3.50
N ASP A 33 23.88 -6.13 2.19
CA ASP A 33 24.39 -5.22 1.17
C ASP A 33 23.30 -4.23 0.68
N PHE A 34 22.20 -4.06 1.42
CA PHE A 34 21.05 -3.22 1.01
C PHE A 34 21.46 -1.79 0.61
N HIS A 35 22.46 -1.22 1.28
CA HIS A 35 22.98 0.12 0.99
C HIS A 35 23.50 0.27 -0.46
N LYS A 36 23.83 -0.84 -1.14
CA LYS A 36 24.21 -0.88 -2.57
C LYS A 36 23.00 -1.02 -3.50
N PHE A 37 21.85 -1.48 -3.01
CA PHE A 37 20.65 -1.84 -3.77
C PHE A 37 19.40 -1.03 -3.36
N ILE A 38 19.59 0.22 -2.93
CA ILE A 38 18.51 1.07 -2.38
C ILE A 38 17.42 1.37 -3.42
N ASN A 39 17.82 1.61 -4.67
CA ASN A 39 16.93 2.19 -5.69
C ASN A 39 16.12 1.11 -6.41
N ARG A 40 14.82 1.37 -6.58
CA ARG A 40 13.91 0.47 -7.30
C ARG A 40 14.06 0.64 -8.82
N PRO A 41 13.86 -0.43 -9.60
CA PRO A 41 13.86 -0.31 -11.05
C PRO A 41 12.69 0.56 -11.51
N ASN A 42 12.89 1.29 -12.60
CA ASN A 42 11.88 2.10 -13.29
C ASN A 42 10.81 1.25 -14.02
N LEU A 43 10.33 0.17 -13.39
CA LEU A 43 9.32 -0.75 -13.95
C LEU A 43 7.99 -0.03 -14.24
N PHE A 44 7.60 0.91 -13.38
CA PHE A 44 6.32 1.63 -13.49
C PHE A 44 6.43 2.99 -14.19
N SER A 45 7.62 3.55 -14.36
CA SER A 45 7.75 4.88 -14.97
C SER A 45 7.71 4.85 -16.50
N GLY A 46 7.77 3.66 -17.12
CA GLY A 46 7.77 3.49 -18.58
C GLY A 46 8.89 4.26 -19.29
N ARG A 47 9.88 4.75 -18.54
CA ARG A 47 10.86 5.72 -19.03
C ARG A 47 12.27 5.16 -18.90
N PRO A 48 13.07 5.26 -19.97
CA PRO A 48 14.47 4.92 -19.88
C PRO A 48 15.14 5.83 -18.85
N GLU A 49 16.08 5.26 -18.12
CA GLU A 49 17.09 6.02 -17.39
C GLU A 49 17.86 6.81 -18.46
N ARG A 50 17.54 8.10 -18.59
CA ARG A 50 18.28 8.96 -19.52
C ARG A 50 19.66 9.17 -18.89
N LYS A 51 20.72 8.95 -19.66
CA LYS A 51 22.08 9.41 -19.34
C LYS A 51 22.20 10.95 -19.31
N SER A 52 21.10 11.70 -19.54
CA SER A 52 21.12 13.16 -19.50
C SER A 52 21.02 13.65 -18.06
N SER A 53 21.82 14.67 -17.74
CA SER A 53 21.81 15.40 -16.46
C SER A 53 20.47 16.07 -16.10
N LYS A 54 19.51 16.15 -17.04
CA LYS A 54 18.20 16.75 -16.79
C LYS A 54 17.23 15.72 -16.19
N PRO A 55 16.57 16.04 -15.05
CA PRO A 55 15.56 15.17 -14.47
C PRO A 55 14.40 14.97 -15.47
N PRO A 56 13.77 13.78 -15.50
CA PRO A 56 12.62 13.53 -16.37
C PRO A 56 11.48 14.51 -16.05
N PRO A 57 10.65 14.88 -17.03
CA PRO A 57 9.52 15.77 -16.80
C PRO A 57 8.57 15.15 -15.78
N ARG A 58 8.20 15.93 -14.76
CA ARG A 58 7.30 15.48 -13.69
C ARG A 58 5.96 15.06 -14.28
N VAL A 59 5.51 13.88 -13.88
CA VAL A 59 4.14 13.38 -14.02
C VAL A 59 3.48 13.56 -12.67
N GLU A 60 2.54 14.49 -12.59
CA GLU A 60 1.72 14.73 -11.41
C GLU A 60 1.02 13.44 -10.98
N GLY A 61 0.97 13.17 -9.68
CA GLY A 61 0.42 11.96 -9.07
C GLY A 61 1.39 10.79 -8.95
N PHE A 62 2.54 10.79 -9.64
CA PHE A 62 3.40 9.60 -9.77
C PHE A 62 4.90 9.81 -9.58
N SER A 63 5.40 11.05 -9.70
CA SER A 63 6.85 11.30 -9.77
C SER A 63 7.53 11.46 -8.42
N GLN A 64 6.78 11.81 -7.37
CA GLN A 64 7.23 11.99 -6.01
C GLN A 64 6.73 10.88 -5.06
N GLN A 65 6.26 9.76 -5.63
CA GLN A 65 5.83 8.58 -4.87
C GLN A 65 7.03 7.92 -4.18
N MET A 66 6.86 7.47 -2.93
CA MET A 66 7.90 6.74 -2.20
C MET A 66 8.46 5.53 -2.97
N ILE A 67 7.66 4.88 -3.82
CA ILE A 67 8.11 3.73 -4.62
C ILE A 67 8.98 4.12 -5.84
N THR A 68 8.94 5.39 -6.28
CA THR A 68 9.71 5.90 -7.44
C THR A 68 10.88 6.78 -7.04
N LEU A 69 10.84 7.37 -5.84
CA LEU A 69 11.93 8.17 -5.29
C LEU A 69 13.22 7.35 -5.12
N ARG A 70 14.36 8.06 -5.17
CA ARG A 70 15.70 7.48 -5.10
C ARG A 70 16.52 8.06 -3.96
N ASP A 71 17.52 7.29 -3.53
CA ASP A 71 18.60 7.71 -2.64
C ASP A 71 18.12 8.45 -1.37
N LYS A 72 18.67 9.65 -1.11
CA LYS A 72 18.35 10.46 0.07
C LYS A 72 16.87 10.85 0.12
N ARG A 73 16.27 11.20 -1.02
CA ARG A 73 14.88 11.65 -1.07
C ARG A 73 13.90 10.54 -0.67
N TRP A 74 14.19 9.31 -1.12
CA TRP A 74 13.45 8.14 -0.68
C TRP A 74 13.53 7.94 0.84
N LYS A 75 14.74 8.05 1.42
CA LYS A 75 14.93 7.92 2.88
C LYS A 75 14.16 8.98 3.67
N GLU A 76 14.20 10.23 3.20
CA GLU A 76 13.48 11.35 3.82
C GLU A 76 11.97 11.08 3.85
N ILE A 77 11.34 10.86 2.68
CA ILE A 77 9.89 10.62 2.59
C ILE A 77 9.48 9.35 3.34
N ARG A 78 10.24 8.26 3.22
CA ARG A 78 9.98 7.02 3.96
C ARG A 78 10.03 7.25 5.48
N SER A 79 10.96 8.07 5.98
CA SER A 79 11.07 8.36 7.41
C SER A 79 9.89 9.17 7.97
N ILE A 80 9.22 9.96 7.13
CA ILE A 80 8.01 10.73 7.47
C ILE A 80 6.79 9.81 7.55
N ILE A 81 6.64 8.90 6.58
CA ILE A 81 5.45 8.05 6.43
C ILE A 81 5.47 6.81 7.33
N THR A 82 6.65 6.24 7.61
CA THR A 82 6.77 4.99 8.40
C THR A 82 6.08 5.06 9.79
N PRO A 83 6.16 6.16 10.56
CA PRO A 83 5.50 6.29 11.86
C PRO A 83 3.97 6.09 11.83
N SER A 84 3.30 6.33 10.70
CA SER A 84 1.85 6.13 10.54
C SER A 84 1.44 4.65 10.67
N PHE A 85 2.38 3.73 10.45
CA PHE A 85 2.15 2.28 10.45
C PHE A 85 2.73 1.57 11.68
N THR A 86 2.98 2.29 12.77
CA THR A 86 3.39 1.67 14.04
C THR A 86 2.25 0.85 14.65
N ALA A 87 2.59 -0.18 15.43
CA ALA A 87 1.60 -1.04 16.10
C ALA A 87 0.58 -0.23 16.92
N SER A 88 1.01 0.84 17.61
CA SER A 88 0.12 1.73 18.35
C SER A 88 -0.86 2.48 17.44
N LYS A 89 -0.43 2.91 16.25
CA LYS A 89 -1.32 3.59 15.29
C LYS A 89 -2.29 2.61 14.64
N MET A 90 -1.83 1.39 14.31
CA MET A 90 -2.70 0.33 13.81
C MET A 90 -3.81 -0.04 14.81
N LYS A 91 -3.47 -0.10 16.12
CA LYS A 91 -4.47 -0.25 17.19
C LYS A 91 -5.54 0.84 17.16
N GLN A 92 -5.13 2.10 17.02
CA GLN A 92 -6.03 3.24 16.99
C GLN A 92 -6.94 3.24 15.74
N MET A 93 -6.46 2.66 14.62
CA MET A 93 -7.24 2.51 13.40
C MET A 93 -8.25 1.36 13.46
N ALA A 94 -8.06 0.35 14.34
CA ALA A 94 -8.89 -0.85 14.39
C ALA A 94 -10.40 -0.59 14.55
N PRO A 95 -10.87 0.30 15.45
CA PRO A 95 -12.30 0.61 15.56
C PRO A 95 -12.88 1.21 14.27
N ILE A 96 -12.09 2.00 13.54
CA ILE A 96 -12.49 2.60 12.26
C ILE A 96 -12.57 1.51 11.18
N MET A 97 -11.60 0.60 11.15
CA MET A 97 -11.62 -0.57 10.25
C MET A 97 -12.84 -1.45 10.50
N ASN A 98 -13.18 -1.72 11.76
CA ASN A 98 -14.36 -2.51 12.12
C ASN A 98 -15.64 -1.90 11.53
N SER A 99 -15.81 -0.57 11.59
CA SER A 99 -17.00 0.08 10.99
C SER A 99 -17.15 -0.14 9.47
N ALA A 100 -16.02 -0.27 8.75
CA ALA A 100 -16.04 -0.59 7.32
C ALA A 100 -16.33 -2.09 7.11
N ILE A 101 -15.79 -2.96 7.97
CA ILE A 101 -16.07 -4.40 7.95
C ILE A 101 -17.54 -4.68 8.26
N ASP A 102 -18.15 -4.00 9.24
CA ASP A 102 -19.57 -4.13 9.57
C ASP A 102 -20.45 -3.79 8.36
N SER A 103 -20.05 -2.76 7.60
CA SER A 103 -20.73 -2.37 6.36
C SER A 103 -20.64 -3.46 5.29
N LEU A 104 -19.46 -4.10 5.16
CA LEU A 104 -19.27 -5.24 4.26
C LEU A 104 -20.13 -6.43 4.68
N VAL A 105 -20.12 -6.79 5.96
CA VAL A 105 -20.89 -7.93 6.50
C VAL A 105 -22.38 -7.73 6.23
N ASN A 106 -22.91 -6.54 6.52
CA ASN A 106 -24.30 -6.21 6.20
C ASN A 106 -24.61 -6.36 4.70
N ASN A 107 -23.70 -5.89 3.83
CA ASN A 107 -23.87 -6.03 2.38
C ASN A 107 -23.84 -7.50 1.92
N VAL A 108 -22.99 -8.34 2.53
CA VAL A 108 -22.94 -9.78 2.26
C VAL A 108 -24.22 -10.45 2.74
N GLU A 109 -24.68 -10.16 3.97
CA GLU A 109 -25.92 -10.70 4.54
C GLU A 109 -27.14 -10.37 3.68
N ASN A 110 -27.25 -9.12 3.21
CA ASN A 110 -28.34 -8.70 2.33
C ASN A 110 -28.36 -9.50 1.01
N LYS A 111 -27.20 -9.74 0.40
CA LYS A 111 -27.10 -10.54 -0.84
C LYS A 111 -27.39 -12.02 -0.59
N CYS A 112 -26.91 -12.57 0.53
CA CYS A 112 -27.23 -13.93 0.95
C CYS A 112 -28.73 -14.11 1.19
N ALA A 113 -29.38 -13.15 1.86
CA ALA A 113 -30.83 -13.17 2.10
C ALA A 113 -31.65 -13.06 0.81
N ALA A 114 -31.14 -12.34 -0.19
CA ALA A 114 -31.74 -12.28 -1.53
C ALA A 114 -31.52 -13.57 -2.36
N GLY A 115 -30.63 -14.47 -1.92
CA GLY A 115 -30.27 -15.68 -2.67
C GLY A 115 -29.49 -15.38 -3.95
N GLU A 116 -28.85 -14.21 -4.04
CA GLU A 116 -28.11 -13.79 -5.22
C GLU A 116 -26.67 -14.33 -5.20
N GLU A 117 -26.21 -14.84 -6.34
CA GLU A 117 -24.79 -15.10 -6.54
C GLU A 117 -24.05 -13.78 -6.75
N PHE A 118 -22.89 -13.62 -6.11
CA PHE A 118 -22.10 -12.41 -6.22
C PHE A 118 -20.60 -12.68 -6.22
N ASP A 119 -19.87 -11.76 -6.87
CA ASP A 119 -18.42 -11.74 -6.84
C ASP A 119 -17.91 -11.01 -5.58
N ILE A 120 -17.39 -11.79 -4.61
CA ILE A 120 -16.84 -11.25 -3.36
C ILE A 120 -15.61 -10.36 -3.58
N TYR A 121 -14.86 -10.55 -4.67
CA TYR A 121 -13.65 -9.75 -4.94
C TYR A 121 -14.00 -8.27 -5.17
N LEU A 122 -15.10 -7.98 -5.86
CA LEU A 122 -15.59 -6.61 -6.02
C LEU A 122 -15.99 -5.97 -4.67
N MET A 123 -16.52 -6.76 -3.74
CA MET A 123 -16.86 -6.28 -2.40
C MET A 123 -15.61 -6.01 -1.57
N TYR A 124 -14.58 -6.86 -1.67
CA TYR A 124 -13.30 -6.60 -1.02
C TYR A 124 -12.56 -5.38 -1.58
N GLN A 125 -12.66 -5.10 -2.88
CA GLN A 125 -12.12 -3.87 -3.47
C GLN A 125 -12.80 -2.62 -2.90
N GLY A 126 -14.13 -2.67 -2.70
CA GLY A 126 -14.87 -1.62 -2.00
C GLY A 126 -14.43 -1.47 -0.55
N LEU A 127 -14.30 -2.59 0.18
CA LEU A 127 -13.84 -2.61 1.58
C LEU A 127 -12.48 -1.95 1.72
N THR A 128 -11.49 -2.32 0.91
CA THR A 128 -10.11 -1.84 1.10
C THR A 128 -9.97 -0.36 0.79
N MET A 129 -10.72 0.13 -0.22
CA MET A 129 -10.84 1.57 -0.50
C MET A 129 -11.50 2.32 0.64
N ASP A 130 -12.55 1.74 1.24
CA ASP A 130 -13.23 2.34 2.37
C ASP A 130 -12.35 2.41 3.62
N VAL A 131 -11.66 1.31 3.93
CA VAL A 131 -10.69 1.23 5.03
C VAL A 131 -9.60 2.27 4.87
N ILE A 132 -8.94 2.38 3.70
CA ILE A 132 -7.86 3.37 3.53
C ILE A 132 -8.40 4.80 3.60
N GLY A 133 -9.57 5.08 3.01
CA GLY A 133 -10.21 6.39 3.07
C GLY A 133 -10.48 6.83 4.51
N ARG A 134 -11.08 5.97 5.33
CA ARG A 134 -11.42 6.30 6.72
C ARG A 134 -10.21 6.35 7.65
N THR A 135 -9.23 5.46 7.48
CA THR A 135 -8.11 5.31 8.43
C THR A 135 -6.91 6.19 8.12
N ALA A 136 -6.54 6.34 6.85
CA ALA A 136 -5.34 7.07 6.45
C ALA A 136 -5.63 8.52 6.04
N PHE A 137 -6.83 8.79 5.53
CA PHE A 137 -7.22 10.11 5.02
C PHE A 137 -8.32 10.79 5.84
N GLY A 138 -8.93 10.07 6.78
CA GLY A 138 -9.96 10.61 7.66
C GLY A 138 -11.23 11.05 6.94
N ILE A 139 -11.52 10.47 5.76
CA ILE A 139 -12.72 10.76 4.98
C ILE A 139 -13.77 9.68 5.17
N GLN A 140 -15.03 10.07 5.25
CA GLN A 140 -16.14 9.13 5.15
C GLN A 140 -16.37 8.85 3.66
N THR A 141 -15.82 7.74 3.17
CA THR A 141 -16.13 7.24 1.83
C THR A 141 -17.20 6.16 1.95
N ASP A 142 -18.06 6.08 0.93
CA ASP A 142 -19.09 5.06 0.80
C ASP A 142 -18.78 4.15 -0.41
N ALA A 143 -17.48 3.87 -0.63
CA ALA A 143 -17.00 3.09 -1.77
C ALA A 143 -17.61 1.68 -1.85
N GLN A 144 -18.11 1.15 -0.73
CA GLN A 144 -18.78 -0.16 -0.69
C GLN A 144 -20.19 -0.14 -1.28
N ASN A 145 -20.93 0.96 -1.11
CA ASN A 145 -22.31 1.09 -1.57
C ASN A 145 -22.46 1.94 -2.83
N ASN A 146 -21.41 2.66 -3.24
CA ASN A 146 -21.39 3.48 -4.44
C ASN A 146 -20.39 2.94 -5.50
N PRO A 147 -20.83 2.06 -6.42
CA PRO A 147 -20.00 1.56 -7.51
C PRO A 147 -19.51 2.63 -8.50
N ASN A 148 -20.12 3.81 -8.50
CA ASN A 148 -19.73 4.95 -9.35
C ASN A 148 -18.82 5.95 -8.63
N ASP A 149 -18.32 5.61 -7.43
CA ASP A 149 -17.33 6.43 -6.75
C ASP A 149 -16.11 6.70 -7.66
N PRO A 150 -15.72 7.97 -7.88
CA PRO A 150 -14.64 8.32 -8.80
C PRO A 150 -13.28 7.72 -8.42
N LEU A 151 -12.97 7.61 -7.12
CA LEU A 151 -11.72 7.03 -6.64
C LEU A 151 -11.68 5.53 -6.92
N LEU A 152 -12.76 4.82 -6.62
CA LEU A 152 -12.89 3.38 -6.86
C LEU A 152 -12.82 3.06 -8.36
N ARG A 153 -13.61 3.78 -9.18
CA ARG A 153 -13.65 3.57 -10.63
C ARG A 153 -12.30 3.85 -11.30
N SER A 154 -11.67 4.97 -10.95
CA SER A 154 -10.37 5.33 -11.53
C SER A 154 -9.30 4.30 -11.17
N SER A 155 -9.27 3.86 -9.90
CA SER A 155 -8.34 2.83 -9.42
C SER A 155 -8.55 1.50 -10.15
N LYS A 156 -9.81 1.07 -10.30
CA LYS A 156 -10.19 -0.12 -11.06
C LYS A 156 -9.66 -0.08 -12.48
N ILE A 157 -9.87 1.02 -13.20
CA ILE A 157 -9.47 1.11 -14.60
C ILE A 157 -7.94 1.12 -14.75
N LEU A 158 -7.24 1.84 -13.86
CA LEU A 158 -5.78 1.89 -13.88
C LEU A 158 -5.13 0.54 -13.59
N LEU A 159 -5.77 -0.28 -12.77
CA LEU A 159 -5.25 -1.59 -12.35
C LEU A 159 -5.90 -2.79 -13.07
N SER A 160 -6.94 -2.56 -13.89
CA SER A 160 -7.60 -3.57 -14.75
C SER A 160 -6.71 -4.13 -15.89
N GLY A 161 -5.40 -3.88 -15.85
CA GLY A 161 -4.46 -4.24 -16.90
C GLY A 161 -4.20 -5.75 -16.94
N ASP A 162 -4.83 -6.45 -17.87
CA ASP A 162 -4.40 -7.80 -18.27
C ASP A 162 -3.08 -7.70 -19.05
N LEU A 163 -1.96 -7.68 -18.31
CA LEU A 163 -0.61 -7.64 -18.88
C LEU A 163 -0.34 -8.83 -19.82
N ARG A 164 -1.05 -9.96 -19.65
CA ARG A 164 -0.86 -11.17 -20.47
C ARG A 164 -1.47 -11.05 -21.87
N ARG A 165 -2.59 -10.35 -22.03
CA ARG A 165 -3.25 -10.14 -23.34
C ARG A 165 -2.76 -8.89 -24.07
N ASN A 166 -2.02 -8.02 -23.40
CA ASN A 166 -1.53 -6.79 -24.00
C ASN A 166 -0.20 -7.01 -24.75
N TYR A 167 -0.22 -7.83 -25.81
CA TYR A 167 0.95 -8.07 -26.70
C TYR A 167 1.59 -6.78 -27.18
N LEU A 168 0.72 -5.80 -27.39
CA LEU A 168 0.97 -4.42 -27.66
C LEU A 168 1.90 -3.72 -26.63
N PHE A 169 1.69 -3.95 -25.33
CA PHE A 169 2.60 -3.48 -24.26
C PHE A 169 3.97 -4.17 -24.31
N VAL A 170 4.01 -5.47 -24.61
CA VAL A 170 5.27 -6.21 -24.79
C VAL A 170 6.07 -5.68 -25.98
N LEU A 171 5.40 -5.37 -27.10
CA LEU A 171 6.00 -4.72 -28.26
C LEU A 171 6.51 -3.31 -27.92
N ALA A 172 5.79 -2.54 -27.12
CA ALA A 172 6.23 -1.21 -26.70
C ALA A 172 7.52 -1.23 -25.86
N ILE A 173 7.62 -2.18 -24.92
CA ILE A 173 8.83 -2.39 -24.12
C ILE A 173 10.02 -2.80 -25.00
N SER A 174 9.76 -3.61 -26.02
CA SER A 174 10.78 -4.15 -26.92
C SER A 174 11.27 -3.12 -27.95
N PHE A 175 10.37 -2.30 -28.49
CA PHE A 175 10.65 -1.33 -29.57
C PHE A 175 10.51 0.11 -29.10
N ARG A 176 11.65 0.71 -28.73
CA ARG A 176 11.72 2.10 -28.23
C ARG A 176 11.13 3.15 -29.18
N ALA A 177 11.21 2.94 -30.49
CA ALA A 177 10.68 3.86 -31.49
C ALA A 177 9.15 3.99 -31.43
N LEU A 178 8.45 2.91 -31.05
CA LEU A 178 6.99 2.85 -31.00
C LEU A 178 6.42 3.34 -29.66
N ASN A 179 7.26 3.59 -28.65
CA ASN A 179 6.79 4.00 -27.32
C ASN A 179 5.88 5.22 -27.34
N LYS A 180 6.16 6.24 -28.17
CA LYS A 180 5.31 7.44 -28.24
C LYS A 180 3.91 7.10 -28.76
N LEU A 181 3.83 6.36 -29.86
CA LEU A 181 2.57 5.87 -30.42
C LEU A 181 1.83 5.00 -29.40
N TRP A 182 2.57 4.15 -28.68
CA TRP A 182 1.99 3.26 -27.68
C TRP A 182 1.39 4.01 -26.49
N THR A 183 2.11 5.01 -25.99
CA THR A 183 1.61 5.88 -24.91
C THR A 183 0.39 6.71 -25.34
N PHE A 184 0.28 7.04 -26.62
CA PHE A 184 -0.90 7.72 -27.15
C PHE A 184 -2.10 6.77 -27.22
N LEU A 185 -1.93 5.59 -27.83
CA LEU A 185 -2.98 4.58 -27.96
C LEU A 185 -3.50 4.09 -26.61
N SER A 186 -2.60 3.87 -25.63
CA SER A 186 -3.00 3.46 -24.29
C SER A 186 -3.79 4.53 -23.55
N ARG A 187 -3.44 5.82 -23.71
CA ARG A 187 -4.21 6.93 -23.14
C ARG A 187 -5.61 7.02 -23.75
N VAL A 188 -5.70 6.94 -25.08
CA VAL A 188 -7.00 6.96 -25.78
C VAL A 188 -7.88 5.79 -25.30
N ARG A 189 -7.31 4.57 -25.23
CA ARG A 189 -8.02 3.39 -24.69
C ARG A 189 -8.51 3.61 -23.26
N LEU A 190 -7.66 4.13 -22.36
CA LEU A 190 -8.04 4.37 -20.96
C LEU A 190 -9.17 5.39 -20.82
N VAL A 191 -9.16 6.44 -21.65
CA VAL A 191 -10.25 7.43 -21.69
C VAL A 191 -11.57 6.80 -22.12
N PHE A 192 -11.55 5.98 -23.18
CA PHE A 192 -12.75 5.23 -23.60
C PHE A 192 -13.24 4.27 -22.52
N MET A 193 -12.34 3.60 -21.80
CA MET A 193 -12.71 2.71 -20.69
C MET A 193 -13.34 3.46 -19.51
N ASN A 194 -12.98 4.72 -19.27
CA ASN A 194 -13.49 5.52 -18.15
C ASN A 194 -14.58 6.52 -18.55
N LYS A 195 -15.62 6.07 -19.28
CA LYS A 195 -16.76 6.91 -19.70
C LYS A 195 -16.35 8.23 -20.39
N GLY A 196 -15.18 8.29 -21.05
CA GLY A 196 -14.70 9.47 -21.75
C GLY A 196 -13.86 10.45 -20.90
N THR A 197 -13.61 10.17 -19.62
CA THR A 197 -12.68 10.96 -18.79
C THR A 197 -11.33 10.27 -18.65
N ASN A 198 -10.28 11.01 -18.33
CA ASN A 198 -8.97 10.40 -18.09
C ASN A 198 -8.92 9.86 -16.64
N PRO A 199 -8.80 8.54 -16.42
CA PRO A 199 -8.83 7.96 -15.06
C PRO A 199 -7.66 8.41 -14.19
N ILE A 200 -6.52 8.76 -14.77
CA ILE A 200 -5.40 9.35 -14.02
C ILE A 200 -5.79 10.73 -13.48
N LYS A 201 -6.38 11.56 -14.35
CA LYS A 201 -6.75 12.93 -13.99
C LYS A 201 -7.86 12.92 -12.95
N GLU A 202 -8.87 12.07 -13.14
CA GLU A 202 -9.98 11.90 -12.20
C GLU A 202 -9.49 11.45 -10.83
N LEU A 203 -8.62 10.44 -10.76
CA LEU A 203 -8.00 10.01 -9.51
C LEU A 203 -7.27 11.15 -8.80
N ILE A 204 -6.44 11.90 -9.53
CA ILE A 204 -5.68 13.03 -8.98
C ILE A 204 -6.62 14.12 -8.46
N GLU A 205 -7.67 14.46 -9.20
CA GLU A 205 -8.65 15.46 -8.81
C GLU A 205 -9.42 15.06 -7.55
N SER A 206 -9.85 13.80 -7.45
CA SER A 206 -10.50 13.27 -6.25
C SER A 206 -9.56 13.28 -5.03
N VAL A 207 -8.28 12.93 -5.19
CA VAL A 207 -7.32 13.00 -4.08
C VAL A 207 -7.03 14.45 -3.68
N LYS A 208 -6.95 15.38 -4.64
CA LYS A 208 -6.84 16.83 -4.34
C LYS A 208 -8.03 17.34 -3.54
N GLU A 209 -9.24 16.91 -3.89
CA GLU A 209 -10.46 17.25 -3.15
C GLU A 209 -10.38 16.75 -1.70
N VAL A 210 -9.94 15.51 -1.49
CA VAL A 210 -9.71 14.93 -0.15
C VAL A 210 -8.72 15.76 0.66
N ILE A 211 -7.58 16.13 0.07
CA ILE A 211 -6.56 16.97 0.73
C ILE A 211 -7.14 18.36 1.04
N ALA A 212 -7.87 18.96 0.11
CA ALA A 212 -8.46 20.29 0.28
C ALA A 212 -9.53 20.31 1.38
N LEU A 213 -10.38 19.27 1.46
CA LEU A 213 -11.35 19.11 2.56
C LEU A 213 -10.65 19.00 3.91
N ARG A 214 -9.58 18.21 4.01
CA ARG A 214 -8.83 18.04 5.27
C ARG A 214 -8.10 19.31 5.68
N ARG A 215 -7.56 20.09 4.74
CA ARG A 215 -6.96 21.41 5.05
C ARG A 215 -7.98 22.42 5.57
N LYS A 216 -9.24 22.34 5.14
CA LYS A 216 -10.33 23.20 5.62
C LYS A 216 -10.82 22.78 7.02
N SER A 217 -10.91 21.48 7.28
CA SER A 217 -11.47 20.92 8.52
C SER A 217 -10.42 20.71 9.62
N LYS A 218 -9.77 21.80 10.08
CA LYS A 218 -8.70 21.76 11.11
C LYS A 218 -9.16 21.25 12.49
N GLU A 219 -10.43 21.38 12.85
CA GLU A 219 -10.94 21.05 14.19
C GLU A 219 -11.02 19.55 14.50
N ASN A 220 -10.98 18.66 13.50
CA ASN A 220 -11.06 17.20 13.66
C ASN A 220 -9.79 16.51 13.13
N ALA A 221 -8.61 17.03 13.48
CA ALA A 221 -7.33 16.44 13.09
C ALA A 221 -7.08 15.12 13.84
N ARG A 222 -7.56 14.01 13.26
CA ARG A 222 -7.12 12.67 13.67
C ARG A 222 -5.65 12.50 13.28
N PRO A 223 -4.80 11.87 14.11
CA PRO A 223 -3.40 11.69 13.82
C PRO A 223 -3.21 10.50 12.86
N ASP A 224 -3.72 10.68 11.64
CA ASP A 224 -3.70 9.76 10.51
C ASP A 224 -2.49 10.02 9.57
N LEU A 225 -2.40 9.24 8.49
CA LEU A 225 -1.30 9.33 7.54
C LEU A 225 -1.28 10.69 6.83
N LEU A 226 -2.42 11.19 6.37
CA LEU A 226 -2.50 12.47 5.69
C LEU A 226 -2.12 13.62 6.62
N GLN A 227 -2.58 13.58 7.87
CA GLN A 227 -2.20 14.57 8.88
C GLN A 227 -0.68 14.60 9.10
N LEU A 228 -0.02 13.44 9.19
CA LEU A 228 1.44 13.37 9.31
C LEU A 228 2.18 13.94 8.09
N MET A 229 1.63 13.75 6.88
CA MET A 229 2.19 14.33 5.67
C MET A 229 1.99 15.86 5.61
N MET A 230 0.84 16.36 6.08
CA MET A 230 0.54 17.80 6.18
C MET A 230 1.34 18.49 7.29
N GLU A 231 1.61 17.83 8.41
CA GLU A 231 2.47 18.37 9.49
C GLU A 231 3.94 18.44 9.07
N ALA A 232 4.37 17.53 8.19
CA ALA A 232 5.69 17.56 7.58
C ALA A 232 5.77 18.52 6.37
N GLU A 233 4.66 19.15 6.01
CA GLU A 233 4.59 20.21 5.03
C GLU A 233 5.23 21.47 5.60
N ILE A 234 6.17 22.05 4.88
CA ILE A 234 6.80 23.29 5.31
C ILE A 234 6.00 24.44 4.76
N ASP A 235 5.52 25.30 5.67
CA ASP A 235 5.12 26.65 5.33
C ASP A 235 6.39 27.39 4.89
N ASP A 236 6.37 27.96 3.69
CA ASP A 236 7.55 28.34 2.89
C ASP A 236 8.40 29.48 3.50
N LEU A 237 8.28 29.80 4.80
CA LEU A 237 8.88 31.01 5.39
C LEU A 237 9.16 31.02 6.92
N SER A 238 9.36 29.89 7.61
CA SER A 238 9.79 29.93 9.03
C SER A 238 11.18 29.33 9.25
N THR A 239 12.19 30.20 9.25
CA THR A 239 13.43 30.00 10.00
C THR A 239 13.09 30.00 11.49
N VAL A 240 12.98 28.82 12.09
CA VAL A 240 12.87 28.69 13.55
C VAL A 240 14.23 28.25 14.10
N THR A 241 14.79 29.11 14.95
CA THR A 241 16.06 28.95 15.65
C THR A 241 15.97 27.90 16.76
N THR A 242 17.13 27.37 17.12
CA THR A 242 17.36 26.14 17.90
C THR A 242 17.00 26.17 19.39
N ASP A 243 16.23 27.14 19.87
CA ASP A 243 16.11 27.42 21.30
C ASP A 243 14.81 26.90 21.96
N ASP A 244 13.85 26.36 21.19
CA ASP A 244 12.51 26.05 21.73
C ASP A 244 12.28 24.59 22.18
N LEU A 245 13.31 23.74 22.35
CA LEU A 245 13.09 22.31 22.64
C LEU A 245 13.93 21.73 23.79
N THR A 246 13.96 22.40 24.94
CA THR A 246 14.38 21.75 26.21
C THR A 246 13.40 22.01 27.35
N ALA A 247 12.32 21.23 27.37
CA ALA A 247 11.49 20.85 28.53
C ALA A 247 10.37 19.96 27.96
N THR A 248 10.20 18.68 28.27
CA THR A 248 10.65 17.86 29.38
C THR A 248 10.61 16.38 28.95
N GLY A 249 11.53 15.62 29.50
CA GLY A 249 11.52 14.17 29.55
C GLY A 249 12.50 13.78 30.63
N ASP A 250 12.01 13.76 31.88
CA ASP A 250 12.76 13.38 33.08
C ASP A 250 13.47 12.04 32.90
N THR A 251 14.78 11.99 33.18
CA THR A 251 15.32 11.38 34.41
C THR A 251 16.85 11.46 34.45
N ASP A 252 17.33 12.13 35.50
CA ASP A 252 18.58 11.99 36.27
C ASP A 252 19.93 11.59 35.63
N ASN A 253 20.84 12.57 35.72
CA ASN A 253 22.23 12.53 36.20
C ASN A 253 23.23 11.51 35.60
N ASN A 254 24.12 12.00 34.74
CA ASN A 254 25.47 12.41 35.19
C ASN A 254 26.28 13.04 34.04
N GLU A 255 26.85 14.22 34.34
CA GLU A 255 27.72 15.00 33.48
C GLU A 255 29.06 14.30 33.19
N LYS A 256 29.51 14.38 31.94
CA LYS A 256 30.80 15.02 31.61
C LYS A 256 30.88 15.37 30.13
N GLN A 257 31.04 16.66 29.89
CA GLN A 257 31.28 17.29 28.60
C GLN A 257 32.61 16.80 28.00
N THR A 258 32.58 16.41 26.73
CA THR A 258 33.65 16.72 25.77
C THR A 258 33.01 16.98 24.42
N LYS A 259 33.06 18.25 24.00
CA LYS A 259 32.61 18.76 22.71
C LYS A 259 33.43 18.11 21.59
N SER A 260 32.77 17.37 20.70
CA SER A 260 33.25 17.19 19.32
C SER A 260 32.07 17.25 18.35
N SER A 261 32.29 18.10 17.35
CA SER A 261 31.55 18.43 16.14
C SER A 261 30.60 17.39 15.54
N SER A 262 29.53 17.94 14.94
CA SER A 262 28.80 17.41 13.77
C SER A 262 27.77 16.29 14.01
N SER A 263 26.61 16.64 14.58
CA SER A 263 25.38 15.87 14.33
C SER A 263 24.41 16.73 13.51
N SER A 264 24.32 16.43 12.22
CA SER A 264 23.41 17.06 11.26
C SER A 264 21.94 16.78 11.63
N LYS A 265 21.22 17.78 12.15
CA LYS A 265 19.75 17.75 12.30
C LYS A 265 19.11 17.78 10.90
N LEU A 266 18.61 16.63 10.43
CA LEU A 266 17.89 16.49 9.16
C LEU A 266 16.47 17.09 9.27
N ILE A 267 16.29 18.28 8.68
CA ILE A 267 14.98 18.90 8.45
C ILE A 267 14.21 18.02 7.45
N ARG A 268 13.12 17.38 7.87
CA ARG A 268 12.26 16.54 7.01
C ARG A 268 11.27 17.44 6.26
N LYS A 269 11.47 17.67 4.95
CA LYS A 269 10.63 18.54 4.12
C LYS A 269 9.72 17.71 3.19
N MET A 270 8.40 17.88 3.26
CA MET A 270 7.43 17.36 2.28
C MET A 270 6.80 18.54 1.51
N THR A 271 6.72 18.47 0.18
CA THR A 271 6.05 19.47 -0.66
C THR A 271 4.61 19.04 -0.95
N ASP A 272 3.74 19.97 -1.37
CA ASP A 272 2.40 19.67 -1.90
C ASP A 272 2.39 18.49 -2.88
N ALA A 273 3.38 18.45 -3.79
CA ALA A 273 3.51 17.39 -4.77
C ALA A 273 3.87 16.04 -4.14
N ASP A 274 4.66 16.01 -3.06
CA ASP A 274 4.94 14.78 -2.34
C ASP A 274 3.69 14.28 -1.60
N ILE A 275 2.91 15.18 -0.98
CA ILE A 275 1.67 14.84 -0.27
C ILE A 275 0.67 14.24 -1.27
N LEU A 276 0.44 14.93 -2.40
CA LEU A 276 -0.45 14.45 -3.44
C LEU A 276 0.00 13.11 -4.03
N ASP A 277 1.25 13.00 -4.48
CA ASP A 277 1.73 11.80 -5.16
C ASP A 277 1.73 10.58 -4.21
N ASN A 278 2.14 10.75 -2.95
CA ASN A 278 2.07 9.65 -1.97
C ASN A 278 0.63 9.32 -1.60
N SER A 279 -0.28 10.29 -1.54
CA SER A 279 -1.71 10.02 -1.32
C SER A 279 -2.30 9.13 -2.42
N VAL A 280 -2.01 9.47 -3.69
CA VAL A 280 -2.39 8.65 -4.86
C VAL A 280 -1.83 7.23 -4.76
N LEU A 281 -0.55 7.09 -4.35
CA LEU A 281 0.08 5.79 -4.14
C LEU A 281 -0.68 4.93 -3.11
N PHE A 282 -1.06 5.50 -1.96
CA PHE A 282 -1.72 4.75 -0.89
C PHE A 282 -3.11 4.25 -1.28
N PHE A 283 -3.90 5.07 -1.98
CA PHE A 283 -5.19 4.62 -2.52
C PHE A 283 -5.02 3.48 -3.53
N LEU A 284 -4.13 3.63 -4.50
CA LEU A 284 -3.89 2.59 -5.52
C LEU A 284 -3.34 1.29 -4.93
N ALA A 285 -2.43 1.38 -3.95
CA ALA A 285 -1.86 0.21 -3.29
C ALA A 285 -2.93 -0.55 -2.50
N ALA A 286 -3.79 0.16 -1.76
CA ALA A 286 -4.84 -0.45 -0.95
C ALA A 286 -5.94 -1.10 -1.79
N TYR A 287 -6.25 -0.54 -2.97
CA TYR A 287 -7.31 -1.04 -3.85
C TYR A 287 -7.12 -2.52 -4.24
N GLU A 288 -5.92 -2.90 -4.67
CA GLU A 288 -5.70 -4.19 -5.36
C GLU A 288 -5.05 -5.27 -4.49
N THR A 289 -4.01 -4.94 -3.71
CA THR A 289 -3.20 -5.99 -3.06
C THR A 289 -3.97 -6.72 -1.96
N THR A 290 -4.67 -5.96 -1.11
CA THR A 290 -5.40 -6.51 0.04
C THR A 290 -6.68 -7.19 -0.41
N SER A 291 -7.39 -6.63 -1.39
CA SER A 291 -8.61 -7.21 -1.93
C SER A 291 -8.33 -8.55 -2.62
N THR A 292 -7.22 -8.64 -3.36
CA THR A 292 -6.74 -9.88 -3.98
C THR A 292 -6.38 -10.93 -2.92
N ALA A 293 -5.64 -10.54 -1.86
CA ALA A 293 -5.29 -11.46 -0.78
C ALA A 293 -6.53 -12.00 -0.05
N LEU A 294 -7.53 -11.15 0.23
CA LEU A 294 -8.80 -11.56 0.82
C LEU A 294 -9.58 -12.49 -0.11
N ALA A 295 -9.66 -12.17 -1.40
CA ALA A 295 -10.34 -13.01 -2.38
C ALA A 295 -9.71 -14.40 -2.49
N PHE A 296 -8.38 -14.50 -2.57
CA PHE A 296 -7.68 -15.79 -2.57
C PHE A 296 -7.88 -16.54 -1.25
N THR A 297 -7.84 -15.84 -0.12
CA THR A 297 -8.09 -16.46 1.19
C THR A 297 -9.48 -17.08 1.22
N THR A 298 -10.52 -16.33 0.84
CA THR A 298 -11.89 -16.82 0.78
C THR A 298 -12.05 -17.96 -0.22
N HIS A 299 -11.40 -17.87 -1.38
CA HIS A 299 -11.37 -18.94 -2.36
C HIS A 299 -10.78 -20.23 -1.76
N PHE A 300 -9.63 -20.16 -1.09
CA PHE A 300 -9.05 -21.33 -0.44
C PHE A 300 -9.94 -21.89 0.68
N LEU A 301 -10.58 -21.04 1.48
CA LEU A 301 -11.51 -21.50 2.52
C LEU A 301 -12.73 -22.23 1.95
N ILE A 302 -13.18 -21.87 0.74
CA ILE A 302 -14.26 -22.58 0.04
C ILE A 302 -13.77 -23.96 -0.46
N TYR A 303 -12.54 -24.03 -0.99
CA TYR A 303 -11.96 -25.27 -1.52
C TYR A 303 -11.49 -26.25 -0.44
N TYR A 304 -11.17 -25.78 0.77
CA TYR A 304 -10.72 -26.59 1.92
C TYR A 304 -11.67 -26.43 3.12
N PRO A 305 -12.86 -27.07 3.12
CA PRO A 305 -13.86 -26.92 4.16
C PRO A 305 -13.36 -27.32 5.56
N GLU A 306 -12.45 -28.27 5.66
CA GLU A 306 -11.84 -28.69 6.93
C GLU A 306 -11.02 -27.55 7.58
N ALA A 307 -10.30 -26.79 6.77
CA ALA A 307 -9.55 -25.62 7.24
C ALA A 307 -10.52 -24.50 7.65
N GLN A 308 -11.58 -24.28 6.86
CA GLN A 308 -12.62 -23.30 7.19
C GLN A 308 -13.31 -23.61 8.51
N GLU A 309 -13.71 -24.88 8.74
CA GLU A 309 -14.38 -25.30 9.97
C GLU A 309 -13.45 -25.20 11.17
N ARG A 310 -12.17 -25.56 11.01
CA ARG A 310 -11.18 -25.38 12.06
C ARG A 310 -11.02 -23.91 12.46
N ILE A 311 -10.83 -23.02 11.50
CA ILE A 311 -10.71 -21.57 11.76
C ILE A 311 -11.98 -21.04 12.42
N ARG A 312 -13.16 -21.47 11.95
CA ARG A 312 -14.44 -21.09 12.54
C ARG A 312 -14.53 -21.49 14.03
N LYS A 313 -14.14 -22.71 14.37
CA LYS A 313 -14.09 -23.18 15.77
C LYS A 313 -13.11 -22.37 16.61
N GLU A 314 -11.88 -22.18 16.12
CA GLU A 314 -10.87 -21.38 16.82
C GLU A 314 -11.37 -19.96 17.10
N VAL A 315 -12.03 -19.31 16.14
CA VAL A 315 -12.63 -17.98 16.33
C VAL A 315 -13.78 -18.01 17.36
N GLN A 316 -14.67 -19.01 17.29
CA GLN A 316 -15.79 -19.14 18.24
C GLN A 316 -15.29 -19.34 19.68
N GLU A 317 -14.32 -20.21 19.90
CA GLU A 317 -13.71 -20.46 21.22
C GLU A 317 -13.06 -19.18 21.79
N LEU A 318 -12.38 -18.40 20.94
CA LEU A 318 -11.78 -17.13 21.35
C LEU A 318 -12.84 -16.07 21.69
N LEU A 319 -13.92 -15.97 20.91
CA LEU A 319 -15.03 -15.05 21.19
C LEU A 319 -15.75 -15.41 22.50
N GLU A 320 -15.95 -16.70 22.76
CA GLU A 320 -16.51 -17.16 24.03
C GLU A 320 -15.59 -16.85 25.21
N THR A 321 -14.29 -17.04 25.04
CA THR A 321 -13.28 -16.71 26.05
C THR A 321 -13.28 -15.21 26.35
N GLU A 322 -13.30 -14.36 25.32
CA GLU A 322 -13.40 -12.91 25.49
C GLU A 322 -14.74 -12.48 26.11
N ARG A 323 -15.84 -13.15 25.79
CA ARG A 323 -17.15 -12.88 26.40
C ARG A 323 -17.17 -13.23 27.89
N LYS A 324 -16.59 -14.38 28.28
CA LYS A 324 -16.41 -14.77 29.69
C LYS A 324 -15.50 -13.77 30.41
N ARG A 325 -14.38 -13.39 29.79
CA ARG A 325 -13.44 -12.39 30.31
C ARG A 325 -14.10 -11.02 30.51
N LYS A 326 -14.95 -10.56 29.58
CA LYS A 326 -15.73 -9.30 29.72
C LYS A 326 -16.78 -9.37 30.83
N ASN A 327 -17.36 -10.55 31.10
CA ASN A 327 -18.31 -10.73 32.19
C ASN A 327 -17.62 -10.75 33.56
N ASP A 328 -16.40 -11.28 33.64
CA ASP A 328 -15.56 -11.27 34.86
C ASP A 328 -14.86 -9.91 35.09
N GLU A 329 -14.53 -9.19 34.02
CA GLU A 329 -13.80 -7.91 34.04
C GLU A 329 -14.71 -6.68 33.85
N SER A 330 -15.84 -6.61 34.55
CA SER A 330 -16.53 -5.31 34.76
C SER A 330 -15.72 -4.33 35.63
N LYS A 331 -14.50 -4.70 36.07
CA LYS A 331 -13.61 -3.85 36.87
C LYS A 331 -12.25 -3.50 36.26
N GLN A 332 -11.80 -4.09 35.16
CA GLN A 332 -10.51 -3.68 34.62
C GLN A 332 -10.35 -4.04 33.14
N TYR A 333 -10.16 -3.00 32.32
CA TYR A 333 -9.23 -2.96 31.20
C TYR A 333 -9.79 -2.88 29.77
N ARG A 334 -9.61 -1.69 29.19
CA ARG A 334 -9.79 -1.32 27.77
C ARG A 334 -8.52 -1.53 26.91
N GLU A 335 -7.54 -2.33 27.33
CA GLU A 335 -6.18 -2.23 26.74
C GLU A 335 -5.62 -3.50 26.06
N ARG A 336 -6.40 -4.57 25.83
CA ARG A 336 -5.86 -5.83 25.26
C ARG A 336 -6.44 -6.34 23.94
N LEU A 337 -7.09 -5.48 23.15
CA LEU A 337 -7.59 -5.82 21.80
C LEU A 337 -6.48 -5.96 20.72
N THR A 338 -5.22 -6.22 21.07
CA THR A 338 -4.10 -6.18 20.09
C THR A 338 -3.22 -7.41 19.96
N GLN A 339 -3.54 -8.52 20.60
CA GLN A 339 -2.84 -9.77 20.30
C GLN A 339 -3.52 -10.58 19.17
N PHE A 340 -4.65 -10.09 18.65
CA PHE A 340 -5.58 -10.87 17.83
C PHE A 340 -5.25 -10.90 16.32
N GLN A 341 -4.36 -10.04 15.80
CA GLN A 341 -4.06 -9.99 14.35
C GLN A 341 -2.82 -10.79 13.91
N GLU A 342 -1.95 -11.25 14.83
CA GLU A 342 -0.66 -11.85 14.45
C GLU A 342 -0.71 -13.38 14.22
N LEU A 343 -1.76 -14.07 14.67
CA LEU A 343 -1.77 -15.55 14.70
C LEU A 343 -2.38 -16.24 13.47
N SER A 344 -3.16 -15.54 12.62
CA SER A 344 -3.92 -16.19 11.53
C SER A 344 -3.43 -15.90 10.11
N PHE A 345 -2.48 -14.98 9.92
CA PHE A 345 -2.05 -14.53 8.58
C PHE A 345 -0.81 -15.21 7.96
N PRO A 346 0.16 -15.81 8.69
CA PRO A 346 1.37 -16.33 8.05
C PRO A 346 1.09 -17.46 7.03
N ASN A 347 0.12 -18.33 7.33
CA ASN A 347 -0.13 -19.53 6.54
C ASN A 347 -1.00 -19.30 5.29
N ALA A 348 -1.81 -18.23 5.25
CA ALA A 348 -2.63 -17.93 4.07
C ALA A 348 -1.83 -17.32 2.91
N MET A 349 -0.68 -16.67 3.21
CA MET A 349 0.23 -16.13 2.19
C MET A 349 1.26 -17.15 1.67
N GLN A 350 1.49 -18.25 2.39
CA GLN A 350 2.34 -19.33 1.91
C GLN A 350 1.50 -20.28 1.04
N CYS A 351 1.62 -20.12 -0.28
CA CYS A 351 1.18 -21.14 -1.22
C CYS A 351 1.90 -22.46 -0.88
N PRO A 352 1.21 -23.60 -0.77
CA PRO A 352 1.87 -24.88 -0.48
C PRO A 352 2.96 -25.15 -1.52
N GLU A 353 4.14 -25.59 -1.06
CA GLU A 353 5.33 -25.89 -1.87
C GLU A 353 5.06 -26.89 -3.03
N SER A 354 3.92 -27.54 -3.05
CA SER A 354 3.49 -28.43 -4.15
C SER A 354 3.15 -27.71 -5.46
N LEU A 355 3.12 -26.38 -5.51
CA LEU A 355 2.75 -25.60 -6.71
C LEU A 355 3.89 -24.72 -7.27
N THR A 356 5.10 -24.77 -6.71
CA THR A 356 6.26 -24.06 -7.27
C THR A 356 6.89 -24.85 -8.43
N VAL A 357 6.41 -24.56 -9.64
CA VAL A 357 7.11 -24.77 -10.93
C VAL A 357 7.81 -26.13 -11.07
N SER A 358 7.03 -27.19 -11.12
CA SER A 358 7.38 -28.33 -11.99
C SER A 358 6.91 -27.98 -13.40
N SER A 359 7.78 -27.32 -14.16
CA SER A 359 7.62 -27.19 -15.61
C SER A 359 7.75 -28.57 -16.24
N GLU A 360 6.63 -29.24 -16.48
CA GLU A 360 6.36 -30.16 -17.59
C GLU A 360 5.08 -30.94 -17.30
N LYS A 361 4.10 -30.86 -18.22
CA LYS A 361 2.81 -31.59 -18.24
C LYS A 361 1.69 -31.03 -17.37
N CYS A 362 1.12 -29.91 -17.82
CA CYS A 362 -0.33 -29.72 -17.69
C CYS A 362 -0.87 -29.37 -19.08
N VAL A 363 -1.03 -30.40 -19.91
CA VAL A 363 -1.86 -30.33 -21.11
C VAL A 363 -3.28 -30.59 -20.62
N LEU A 364 -4.09 -29.52 -20.60
CA LEU A 364 -5.52 -29.60 -20.38
C LEU A 364 -6.14 -30.43 -21.52
N LYS A 365 -6.83 -31.51 -21.16
CA LYS A 365 -7.89 -32.10 -21.97
C LYS A 365 -9.21 -31.76 -21.31
#